data_AF-A0A368G2Q9-F1
#
_entry.id   AF-A0A368G2Q9-F1
#
_cell.length_a   1.000
_cell.length_b   1.000
_cell.length_c   1.000
_cell.angle_alpha   90.00
_cell.angle_beta   90.00
_cell.angle_gamma   90.00
#
_symmetry.space_group_name_H-M   'P 1'
#
loop_
_entity.id
_entity.type
_entity.pdbx_description
1 polymer ?
#
loop_
_entity_poly.entity_id
_entity_poly.type
_entity_poly.pdbx_seq_one_letter_code
_entity_poly.pdbx_strand_id
1 'polypeptide(L)' 'MTKPLGNKPGEPPFQLKVEPDTKLFFKYKLNEPCTIELKITNTTKDRQTFKASRIDCYLLFPTYF' A
#
# COMPACT_ATOMS: atom_id res chain seq x y z
N MET A 1 -10.92 5.61 12.63
CA MET A 1 -11.26 4.24 12.20
C MET A 1 -10.89 4.13 10.73
N THR A 2 -9.86 3.35 10.41
CA THR A 2 -9.37 3.14 9.05
C THR A 2 -10.39 2.31 8.28
N LYS A 3 -10.93 2.87 7.19
CA LYS A 3 -11.86 2.17 6.30
C LYS A 3 -11.15 0.89 5.82
N PRO A 4 -11.73 -0.31 5.98
CA PRO A 4 -11.09 -1.51 5.45
C PRO A 4 -10.93 -1.29 3.94
N LEU A 5 -9.75 -1.60 3.43
CA LEU A 5 -9.47 -1.69 1.99
C LEU A 5 -10.26 -2.89 1.47
N GLY A 6 -11.58 -2.75 1.43
CA GLY A 6 -12.52 -3.81 1.14
C GLY A 6 -12.51 -4.10 -0.35
N ASN A 7 -12.22 -5.35 -0.69
CA ASN A 7 -12.39 -5.88 -2.03
C ASN A 7 -13.83 -5.64 -2.52
N LYS A 8 -14.01 -5.56 -3.85
CA LYS A 8 -15.34 -5.33 -4.42
C LYS A 8 -16.29 -6.49 -4.06
N PRO A 9 -17.62 -6.28 -4.04
CA PRO A 9 -18.57 -7.38 -3.85
C PRO A 9 -18.30 -8.52 -4.85
N GLY A 10 -18.12 -9.74 -4.33
CA GLY A 10 -17.81 -10.93 -5.14
C GLY A 10 -16.32 -11.27 -5.27
N GLU A 11 -15.41 -10.42 -4.82
CA GLU A 11 -13.98 -10.75 -4.75
C GLU A 11 -13.66 -11.51 -3.45
N PRO A 12 -12.76 -12.52 -3.49
CA PRO A 12 -12.35 -13.23 -2.29
C PRO A 12 -11.70 -12.27 -1.29
N PRO A 13 -11.76 -12.52 0.03
CA PRO A 13 -11.10 -11.67 1.02
C PRO A 13 -9.61 -11.50 0.71
N PHE A 14 -9.05 -10.33 1.01
CA PHE A 14 -7.61 -10.12 0.89
C PHE A 14 -6.90 -11.00 1.93
N GLN A 15 -6.14 -11.98 1.46
CA GLN A 15 -5.52 -13.01 2.30
C GLN A 15 -3.99 -12.87 2.38
N LEU A 16 -3.40 -11.92 1.65
CA LEU A 16 -1.97 -11.68 1.67
C LEU A 16 -1.58 -10.91 2.93
N LYS A 17 -0.46 -11.29 3.54
CA LYS A 17 0.12 -10.53 4.64
C LYS A 17 0.97 -9.41 4.05
N VAL A 18 0.75 -8.19 4.51
CA VAL A 18 1.47 -6.99 4.07
C VAL A 18 2.23 -6.41 5.25
N GLU A 19 3.52 -6.09 5.06
CA GLU A 19 4.35 -5.47 6.07
C GLU A 19 5.08 -4.25 5.46
N PRO A 20 4.94 -3.05 6.05
CA PRO A 20 4.03 -2.68 7.15
C PRO A 20 2.54 -2.74 6.75
N ASP A 21 1.69 -3.20 7.66
CA ASP A 21 0.26 -3.46 7.42
C ASP A 21 -0.63 -2.20 7.45
N THR A 22 -0.09 -1.11 7.99
CA THR A 22 -0.87 0.07 8.40
C THR A 22 -0.44 1.35 7.71
N LYS A 23 0.87 1.66 7.69
CA LYS A 23 1.40 2.90 7.11
C LYS A 23 2.79 2.70 6.52
N LEU A 24 3.03 3.36 5.39
CA LEU A 24 4.37 3.53 4.82
C LEU A 24 4.92 4.89 5.23
N PHE A 25 6.10 4.91 5.84
CA PHE A 25 6.77 6.13 6.24
C PHE A 25 7.80 6.53 5.19
N PHE A 26 7.55 7.66 4.54
CA PHE A 26 8.47 8.26 3.58
C PHE A 26 9.50 9.08 4.33
N LYS A 27 10.67 8.49 4.61
CA LYS A 27 11.84 9.24 5.05
C LYS A 27 12.58 9.72 3.80
N TYR A 28 12.22 10.91 3.32
CA TYR A 28 12.82 11.50 2.12
C TYR A 28 13.65 12.74 2.45
N LYS A 29 14.60 13.04 1.57
CA LYS A 29 15.24 14.35 1.49
C LYS A 29 14.68 15.07 0.26
N LEU A 30 14.53 16.39 0.37
CA LEU A 30 14.06 17.20 -0.73
C LEU A 30 14.98 17.01 -1.94
N ASN A 31 14.41 16.79 -3.12
CA ASN A 31 15.09 16.56 -4.41
C ASN A 31 15.89 15.24 -4.53
N GLU A 32 15.77 14.31 -3.58
CA GLU A 32 16.35 12.97 -3.71
C GLU A 32 15.25 11.90 -3.89
N PRO A 33 15.45 10.91 -4.77
CA PRO A 33 14.53 9.78 -4.86
C PRO A 33 14.53 8.98 -3.56
N CYS A 34 13.33 8.64 -3.06
CA CYS A 34 13.14 7.83 -1.86
C CYS A 34 12.60 6.46 -2.26
N THR A 35 13.28 5.39 -1.82
CA THR A 35 12.82 4.02 -1.97
C THR A 35 12.20 3.54 -0.66
N ILE A 36 11.03 2.91 -0.76
CA ILE A 36 10.35 2.29 0.38
C ILE A 36 10.09 0.84 0.07
N GLU A 37 10.33 -0.01 1.06
CA GLU A 37 10.09 -1.44 0.96
C GLU A 37 8.72 -1.79 1.53
N LEU A 38 7.98 -2.59 0.76
CA LEU A 38 6.72 -3.21 1.17
C LEU A 38 6.86 -4.71 0.92
N LYS A 39 6.71 -5.51 1.96
CA LYS A 39 6.76 -6.96 1.85
C LYS A 39 5.35 -7.52 1.77
N ILE A 40 5.07 -8.25 0.70
CA ILE A 40 3.80 -8.96 0.49
C ILE A 40 4.08 -10.45 0.52
N THR A 41 3.46 -11.16 1.46
CA THR A 41 3.64 -12.61 1.65
C THR A 41 2.34 -13.34 1.36
N ASN A 42 2.38 -14.30 0.43
CA ASN A 42 1.28 -15.24 0.24
C ASN A 42 1.32 -16.30 1.33
N THR A 43 0.30 -16.30 2.19
CA THR A 43 0.16 -17.24 3.30
C THR A 43 -0.63 -18.49 2.91
N THR A 44 -1.13 -18.55 1.67
CA THR A 44 -1.94 -19.65 1.16
C THR A 44 -1.13 -20.57 0.26
N LYS A 45 -1.59 -21.81 0.10
CA LYS A 45 -0.98 -22.79 -0.82
C LYS A 45 -1.24 -22.45 -2.29
N ASP A 46 -2.34 -21.76 -2.56
CA ASP A 46 -2.77 -21.41 -3.90
C ASP A 46 -2.10 -20.14 -4.39
N ARG A 47 -1.89 -20.05 -5.71
CA ARG A 47 -1.34 -18.84 -6.33
C ARG A 47 -2.37 -17.72 -6.27
N GLN A 48 -2.04 -16.65 -5.54
CA GLN A 48 -2.83 -15.43 -5.53
C GLN A 48 -2.25 -14.40 -6.51
N THR A 49 -3.14 -13.66 -7.16
CA THR A 49 -2.77 -12.53 -8.02
C THR A 49 -3.34 -11.27 -7.41
N PHE A 50 -2.52 -10.23 -7.28
CA PHE A 50 -2.94 -8.93 -6.78
C PHE A 50 -2.51 -7.83 -7.75
N LYS A 51 -3.20 -6.69 -7.70
CA LYS A 51 -2.87 -5.51 -8.48
C LYS A 51 -2.66 -4.34 -7.53
N ALA A 52 -1.48 -3.74 -7.60
CA ALA A 52 -1.25 -2.44 -6.96
C ALA A 52 -2.15 -1.40 -7.66
N SER A 53 -3.07 -0.80 -6.91
CA SER A 53 -3.89 0.33 -7.38
C SER A 53 -3.20 1.66 -7.04
N ARG A 54 -3.67 2.76 -7.63
CA ARG A 54 -3.07 4.09 -7.45
C ARG A 54 -3.00 4.44 -5.97
N ILE A 55 -1.80 4.77 -5.52
CA ILE A 55 -1.57 5.52 -4.29
C ILE A 55 -1.77 6.98 -4.68
N ASP A 56 -2.73 7.68 -4.09
CA ASP A 56 -2.90 9.12 -4.32
C ASP A 56 -1.69 9.88 -3.75
N CYS A 57 -0.68 10.13 -4.59
CA CYS A 57 0.54 10.86 -4.26
C CYS A 57 0.31 12.35 -3.97
N TYR A 58 -0.93 12.84 -4.08
CA TYR A 58 -1.27 14.27 -3.98
C TYR A 58 -1.26 14.86 -2.55
N LEU A 59 -1.02 14.05 -1.50
CA LEU A 59 -1.19 14.50 -0.11
C LEU A 59 0.10 14.85 0.66
N LEU A 60 1.29 14.88 0.02
CA LEU A 60 2.56 15.10 0.76
C LEU A 60 3.37 16.33 0.34
N PHE A 61 2.90 17.10 -0.64
CA PHE A 61 3.42 18.45 -0.84
C PHE A 61 2.37 19.43 -0.31
N PRO A 62 2.54 20.02 0.90
CA PRO A 62 1.96 21.33 1.10
C PRO A 62 2.59 22.20 0.02
N THR A 63 1.82 22.54 -0.99
CA THR A 63 2.12 23.67 -1.87
C THR A 63 2.21 24.88 -0.94
N TYR A 64 3.42 25.19 -0.48
CA TYR A 64 3.75 26.49 0.04
C TYR A 64 3.67 27.44 -1.15
N PHE A 65 2.51 28.09 -1.30
CA PHE A 65 2.41 29.41 -1.92
C PHE A 65 2.71 30.46 -0.85
#